data_AF-A0A534ZIN0-F1
#
_entry.id   AF-A0A534ZIN0-F1
#
_cell.length_a   1.000
_cell.length_b   1.000
_cell.length_c   1.000
_cell.angle_alpha   90.00
_cell.angle_beta   90.00
_cell.angle_gamma   90.00
#
_symmetry.space_group_name_H-M   'P 1'
#
loop_
_entity.id
_entity.type
_entity.pdbx_description
1 polymer ?
#
loop_
_entity_poly.entity_id
_entity_poly.type
_entity_poly.pdbx_seq_one_letter_code
_entity_poly.pdbx_strand_id
1 'polypeptide(L)'
;MQLRPRGVASAEGLATLAQDLQRAIEELAARASATTTASQKRSGLPPLPRQRVDLDALLTELDAADPTTLGLDFQPTRGPGHENLRVLNIRGTGACNSECAFCIEKFNPTHRPMPTTDATRQLIVDGAGGFDMLFFASGEPTIHPKLFEHVELARSVGFTSFGMSSHFRTFADPRFALKTLQAGFEYFDISLHAADLPTQLDVNPIGDGGYSLYEALKGLAILLRLADTLGTRISVTHKIVASRLNVTRLLPIFRATYDRGVRHYIVQPVRTLGLAPELQAKLAISEEGIMPHLNELLRATEGLGATIKPYGFSRQKLFAGSHVETENNRVKNYYGKARSPELSRSVPKTVEARPTDGRHWVEVREWPEGSFAFASDGGAPILDDALERGVDLKFGCRMGSCGMCAGRLLEGRIDQSRQIFLTEAQQSAGFVLLCQARPLSDVVVRVCTNEEIDQL
;
A
#
# COMPACT_ATOMS: atom_id res chain seq x y z
N MET A 1 -3.86 -40.17 -11.16
CA MET A 1 -4.00 -40.24 -9.70
C MET A 1 -5.48 -40.41 -9.38
N GLN A 2 -5.92 -41.64 -9.06
CA GLN A 2 -7.31 -41.92 -8.71
C GLN A 2 -7.58 -41.45 -7.28
N LEU A 3 -8.42 -40.45 -7.12
CA LEU A 3 -8.90 -40.00 -5.81
C LEU A 3 -9.97 -40.99 -5.33
N ARG A 4 -9.66 -41.77 -4.28
CA ARG A 4 -10.67 -42.54 -3.54
C ARG A 4 -11.31 -41.62 -2.49
N PRO A 5 -12.63 -41.41 -2.49
CA PRO A 5 -13.28 -40.67 -1.43
C PRO A 5 -13.32 -41.53 -0.16
N ARG A 6 -12.80 -40.99 0.96
CA ARG A 6 -13.07 -41.53 2.29
C ARG A 6 -14.46 -41.05 2.72
N GLY A 7 -15.33 -42.01 3.07
CA GLY A 7 -16.67 -41.76 3.58
C GLY A 7 -17.74 -42.07 2.54
N VAL A 8 -18.66 -42.96 2.88
CA VAL A 8 -19.84 -43.28 2.05
C VAL A 8 -20.73 -42.03 2.03
N ALA A 9 -20.52 -41.15 1.06
CA ALA A 9 -21.53 -40.15 0.71
C ALA A 9 -22.70 -40.93 0.11
N SER A 10 -23.88 -40.85 0.74
CA SER A 10 -25.10 -41.42 0.18
C SER A 10 -25.31 -40.88 -1.24
N ALA A 11 -26.00 -41.62 -2.10
CA ALA A 11 -26.35 -41.15 -3.44
C ALA A 11 -27.05 -39.78 -3.39
N GLU A 12 -27.83 -39.53 -2.33
CA GLU A 12 -28.40 -38.22 -2.02
C GLU A 12 -27.34 -37.16 -1.73
N GLY A 13 -26.33 -37.43 -0.91
CA GLY A 13 -25.26 -36.47 -0.60
C GLY A 13 -24.42 -36.08 -1.83
N LEU A 14 -24.18 -37.03 -2.74
CA LEU A 14 -23.52 -36.73 -4.02
C LEU A 14 -24.42 -35.92 -4.97
N ALA A 15 -25.73 -36.20 -4.97
CA ALA A 15 -26.70 -35.44 -5.75
C ALA A 15 -26.84 -34.00 -5.22
N THR A 16 -26.87 -33.80 -3.90
CA THR A 16 -26.88 -32.48 -3.28
C THR A 16 -25.61 -31.70 -3.60
N LEU A 17 -24.43 -32.33 -3.48
CA LEU A 17 -23.16 -31.68 -3.84
C LEU A 17 -23.11 -31.29 -5.31
N ALA A 18 -23.61 -32.15 -6.21
CA ALA A 18 -23.69 -31.85 -7.64
C ALA A 18 -24.65 -30.69 -7.94
N GLN A 19 -25.81 -30.64 -7.26
CA GLN A 19 -26.76 -29.53 -7.37
C GLN A 19 -26.18 -28.22 -6.82
N ASP A 20 -25.45 -28.27 -5.72
CA ASP A 20 -24.76 -27.11 -5.14
C ASP A 20 -23.67 -26.58 -6.08
N LEU A 21 -22.88 -27.48 -6.68
CA LEU A 21 -21.86 -27.11 -7.66
C LEU A 21 -22.50 -26.51 -8.92
N GLN A 22 -23.58 -27.11 -9.41
CA GLN A 22 -24.31 -26.65 -10.59
C GLN A 22 -24.89 -25.26 -10.36
N ARG A 23 -25.52 -25.02 -9.20
CA ARG A 23 -26.04 -23.71 -8.80
C ARG A 23 -24.93 -22.68 -8.66
N ALA A 24 -23.78 -23.03 -8.07
CA ALA A 24 -22.63 -22.13 -7.97
C ALA A 24 -22.07 -21.75 -9.35
N ILE A 25 -22.02 -22.72 -10.28
CA ILE A 25 -21.61 -22.49 -11.68
C ILE A 25 -22.61 -21.58 -12.40
N GLU A 26 -23.91 -21.80 -12.22
CA GLU A 26 -24.97 -21.00 -12.81
C GLU A 26 -24.98 -19.56 -12.26
N GLU A 27 -24.76 -19.38 -10.96
CA GLU A 27 -24.60 -18.06 -10.33
C GLU A 27 -23.35 -17.32 -10.84
N LEU A 28 -22.23 -18.03 -11.01
CA LEU A 28 -21.01 -17.48 -11.62
C LEU A 28 -21.24 -17.10 -13.09
N ALA A 29 -21.93 -17.95 -13.85
CA ALA A 29 -22.27 -17.70 -15.25
C ALA A 29 -23.25 -16.53 -15.40
N ALA A 30 -24.24 -16.40 -14.51
CA ALA A 30 -25.17 -15.28 -14.48
C ALA A 30 -24.47 -13.95 -14.12
N ARG A 31 -23.53 -13.96 -13.18
CA ARG A 31 -22.68 -12.80 -12.88
C ARG A 31 -21.78 -12.44 -14.06
N ALA A 32 -21.19 -13.41 -14.74
CA ALA A 32 -20.39 -13.20 -15.94
C ALA A 32 -21.24 -12.66 -17.12
N SER A 33 -22.48 -13.13 -17.26
CA SER A 33 -23.43 -12.70 -18.28
C SER A 33 -23.97 -11.28 -18.03
N ALA A 34 -24.25 -10.92 -16.77
CA ALA A 34 -24.58 -9.54 -16.39
C ALA A 34 -23.43 -8.56 -16.67
N THR A 35 -22.18 -9.05 -16.64
CA THR A 35 -20.98 -8.28 -16.97
C THR A 35 -20.82 -8.06 -18.48
N THR A 36 -21.37 -8.94 -19.34
CA THR A 36 -21.25 -8.85 -20.81
C THR A 36 -22.20 -7.83 -21.44
N THR A 37 -23.29 -7.47 -20.77
CA THR A 37 -24.22 -6.40 -21.18
C THR A 37 -23.80 -4.99 -20.73
N ALA A 38 -22.78 -4.87 -19.88
CA ALA A 38 -22.15 -3.59 -19.59
C ALA A 38 -21.17 -3.26 -20.72
N SER A 39 -21.57 -2.38 -21.63
CA SER A 39 -20.66 -1.59 -22.47
C SER A 39 -19.35 -1.30 -21.73
N GLN A 40 -18.23 -1.83 -22.23
CA GLN A 40 -16.83 -1.61 -21.84
C GLN A 40 -16.60 -0.37 -20.95
N LYS A 41 -16.90 -0.46 -19.66
CA LYS A 41 -16.48 0.56 -18.70
C LYS A 41 -15.07 0.21 -18.25
N ARG A 42 -14.08 0.58 -19.05
CA ARG A 42 -12.70 0.67 -18.55
C ARG A 42 -12.70 1.75 -17.46
N SER A 43 -12.39 1.36 -16.22
CA SER A 43 -12.08 2.31 -15.13
C SER A 43 -10.67 2.90 -15.27
N GLY A 44 -9.87 2.33 -16.17
CA GLY A 44 -8.50 2.75 -16.45
C GLY A 44 -8.39 4.12 -17.10
N LEU A 45 -7.15 4.52 -17.34
CA LEU A 45 -6.83 5.82 -17.90
C LEU A 45 -7.24 5.89 -19.39
N PRO A 46 -7.82 7.00 -19.87
CA PRO A 46 -8.19 7.11 -21.28
C PRO A 46 -6.93 7.04 -22.15
N PRO A 47 -6.93 6.28 -23.26
CA PRO A 47 -5.75 6.12 -24.10
C PRO A 47 -5.30 7.45 -24.74
N LEU A 48 -4.06 7.47 -25.21
CA LEU A 48 -3.47 8.55 -25.99
C LEU A 48 -3.47 8.18 -27.48
N PRO A 49 -3.35 9.16 -28.39
CA PRO A 49 -3.13 8.88 -29.80
C PRO A 49 -1.88 8.02 -29.99
N ARG A 50 -2.02 6.90 -30.70
CA ARG A 50 -0.90 6.01 -31.01
C ARG A 50 0.02 6.65 -32.03
N GLN A 51 1.32 6.61 -31.77
CA GLN A 51 2.33 7.02 -32.74
C GLN A 51 2.67 5.83 -33.66
N ARG A 52 2.93 6.11 -34.93
CA ARG A 52 3.51 5.10 -35.84
C ARG A 52 5.02 5.11 -35.65
N VAL A 53 5.55 4.08 -34.99
CA VAL A 53 6.98 3.92 -34.72
C VAL A 53 7.37 2.47 -35.02
N ASP A 54 8.58 2.28 -35.54
CA ASP A 54 9.22 0.97 -35.61
C ASP A 54 9.62 0.56 -34.18
N LEU A 55 8.90 -0.43 -33.64
CA LEU A 55 9.07 -0.83 -32.26
C LEU A 55 10.43 -1.49 -32.02
N ASP A 56 10.97 -2.25 -32.97
CA ASP A 56 12.26 -2.93 -32.80
C ASP A 56 13.41 -1.92 -32.82
N ALA A 57 13.32 -0.90 -33.68
CA ALA A 57 14.25 0.21 -33.69
C ALA A 57 14.21 1.00 -32.37
N LEU A 58 13.00 1.30 -31.86
CA LEU A 58 12.83 1.99 -30.58
C LEU A 58 13.37 1.18 -29.40
N LEU A 59 13.10 -0.12 -29.34
CA LEU A 59 13.64 -0.98 -28.28
C LEU A 59 15.17 -0.98 -28.30
N THR A 60 15.79 -1.01 -29.48
CA THR A 60 17.25 -0.96 -29.65
C THR A 60 17.83 0.39 -29.20
N GLU A 61 17.17 1.51 -29.56
CA GLU A 61 17.53 2.86 -29.11
C GLU A 61 17.51 2.97 -27.58
N LEU A 62 16.42 2.53 -26.96
CA LEU A 62 16.22 2.60 -25.51
C LEU A 62 17.21 1.71 -24.75
N ASP A 63 17.58 0.56 -25.31
CA ASP A 63 18.58 -0.35 -24.74
C ASP A 63 19.97 0.31 -24.68
N ALA A 64 20.36 0.99 -25.77
CA ALA A 64 21.65 1.68 -25.89
C ALA A 64 21.69 3.05 -25.18
N ALA A 65 20.55 3.58 -24.73
CA ALA A 65 20.47 4.92 -24.15
C ALA A 65 21.23 5.07 -22.84
N ASP A 66 21.87 6.23 -22.68
CA ASP A 66 22.60 6.63 -21.48
C ASP A 66 21.62 6.87 -20.31
N PRO A 67 21.76 6.14 -19.20
CA PRO A 67 20.85 6.24 -18.07
C PRO A 67 20.89 7.60 -17.35
N THR A 68 21.97 8.38 -17.51
CA THR A 68 22.12 9.68 -16.84
C THR A 68 21.35 10.80 -17.55
N THR A 69 21.16 10.69 -18.86
CA THR A 69 20.54 11.71 -19.72
C THR A 69 19.18 11.31 -20.28
N LEU A 70 18.86 10.01 -20.34
CA LEU A 70 17.59 9.55 -20.89
C LEU A 70 16.38 10.11 -20.13
N GLY A 71 15.43 10.62 -20.92
CA GLY A 71 14.14 11.12 -20.45
C GLY A 71 14.16 12.55 -19.90
N LEU A 72 15.31 13.21 -19.83
CA LEU A 72 15.35 14.64 -19.48
C LEU A 72 14.50 15.47 -20.46
N ASP A 73 13.79 16.45 -19.91
CA ASP A 73 12.84 17.33 -20.61
C ASP A 73 11.58 16.65 -21.17
N PHE A 74 11.37 15.36 -20.85
CA PHE A 74 10.17 14.64 -21.27
C PHE A 74 8.92 15.15 -20.54
N GLN A 75 7.89 15.52 -21.30
CA GLN A 75 6.61 16.03 -20.80
C GLN A 75 5.47 15.09 -21.21
N PRO A 76 5.13 14.07 -20.40
CA PRO A 76 4.05 13.14 -20.74
C PRO A 76 2.66 13.78 -20.68
N THR A 77 1.75 13.23 -21.48
CA THR A 77 0.32 13.52 -21.32
C THR A 77 -0.22 12.85 -20.05
N ARG A 78 -0.91 13.63 -19.23
CA ARG A 78 -1.23 13.31 -17.83
C ARG A 78 -2.41 12.33 -17.69
N GLY A 79 -2.33 11.45 -16.70
CA GLY A 79 -3.47 10.69 -16.17
C GLY A 79 -3.68 10.98 -14.66
N PRO A 80 -4.92 11.03 -14.16
CA PRO A 80 -5.18 11.17 -12.72
C PRO A 80 -4.53 10.05 -11.91
N GLY A 81 -4.31 10.29 -10.61
CA GLY A 81 -3.98 9.23 -9.66
C GLY A 81 -5.13 8.23 -9.51
N HIS A 82 -4.88 7.10 -8.84
CA HIS A 82 -5.86 6.02 -8.65
C HIS A 82 -6.85 6.26 -7.48
N GLU A 83 -6.99 7.49 -6.98
CA GLU A 83 -7.71 7.80 -5.73
C GLU A 83 -9.23 7.53 -5.79
N ASN A 84 -9.78 7.40 -7.00
CA ASN A 84 -11.19 7.10 -7.25
C ASN A 84 -11.46 5.60 -7.50
N LEU A 85 -10.44 4.74 -7.40
CA LEU A 85 -10.56 3.31 -7.66
C LEU A 85 -10.63 2.53 -6.34
N ARG A 86 -11.45 1.47 -6.30
CA ARG A 86 -11.38 0.47 -5.24
C ARG A 86 -10.18 -0.43 -5.51
N VAL A 87 -9.14 -0.31 -4.69
CA VAL A 87 -7.85 -0.98 -4.92
C VAL A 87 -7.71 -2.22 -4.03
N LEU A 88 -7.56 -3.40 -4.66
CA LEU A 88 -7.06 -4.60 -4.00
C LEU A 88 -5.54 -4.54 -3.99
N ASN A 89 -4.96 -4.43 -2.80
CA ASN A 89 -3.51 -4.46 -2.66
C ASN A 89 -3.04 -5.88 -2.39
N ILE A 90 -2.24 -6.40 -3.31
CA ILE A 90 -1.55 -7.67 -3.16
C ILE A 90 -0.13 -7.40 -2.71
N ARG A 91 0.25 -8.10 -1.64
CA ARG A 91 1.66 -8.22 -1.30
C ARG A 91 2.28 -9.18 -2.30
N GLY A 92 3.32 -8.72 -2.99
CA GLY A 92 3.99 -9.49 -4.05
C GLY A 92 4.77 -10.69 -3.49
N THR A 93 5.99 -10.87 -3.95
CA THR A 93 6.88 -11.97 -3.50
C THR A 93 7.39 -11.77 -2.08
N GLY A 94 7.53 -10.52 -1.63
CA GLY A 94 8.34 -10.13 -0.46
C GLY A 94 9.85 -10.27 -0.71
N ALA A 95 10.23 -11.00 -1.75
CA ALA A 95 11.56 -10.96 -2.33
C ALA A 95 11.78 -9.61 -3.02
N CYS A 96 12.97 -9.06 -2.86
CA CYS A 96 13.39 -7.83 -3.48
C CYS A 96 14.87 -7.96 -3.83
N ASN A 97 15.29 -7.43 -4.96
CA ASN A 97 16.71 -7.29 -5.34
C ASN A 97 17.29 -5.93 -4.90
N SER A 98 16.64 -5.29 -3.92
CA SER A 98 17.09 -4.07 -3.23
C SER A 98 17.12 -4.32 -1.71
N GLU A 99 17.98 -3.60 -1.00
CA GLU A 99 18.26 -3.76 0.44
C GLU A 99 18.07 -2.44 1.18
N CYS A 100 16.91 -1.78 1.00
CA CYS A 100 16.66 -0.47 1.60
C CYS A 100 16.88 -0.51 3.13
N ALA A 101 17.68 0.43 3.65
CA ALA A 101 18.05 0.49 5.07
C ALA A 101 16.86 0.71 6.02
N PHE A 102 15.70 1.11 5.47
CA PHE A 102 14.44 1.37 6.15
C PHE A 102 13.28 0.52 5.60
N CYS A 103 13.57 -0.62 4.97
CA CYS A 103 12.55 -1.47 4.36
C CYS A 103 11.49 -1.93 5.37
N ILE A 104 10.26 -1.46 5.20
CA ILE A 104 9.14 -1.75 6.11
C ILE A 104 8.66 -3.20 6.05
N GLU A 105 8.98 -3.92 4.96
CA GLU A 105 8.65 -5.34 4.82
C GLU A 105 9.71 -6.20 5.51
N LYS A 106 11.00 -5.91 5.30
CA LYS A 106 12.14 -6.62 5.93
C LYS A 106 12.15 -6.45 7.45
N PHE A 107 11.93 -5.22 7.93
CA PHE A 107 11.98 -4.89 9.36
C PHE A 107 10.60 -4.89 10.01
N ASN A 108 9.63 -5.59 9.43
CA ASN A 108 8.28 -5.66 9.96
C ASN A 108 8.29 -6.43 11.31
N PRO A 109 7.94 -5.79 12.45
CA PRO A 109 7.98 -6.45 13.77
C PRO A 109 6.99 -7.59 13.90
N THR A 110 5.94 -7.63 13.07
CA THR A 110 4.92 -8.67 13.10
C THR A 110 5.34 -9.97 12.42
N HIS A 111 6.52 -10.03 11.80
CA HIS A 111 7.05 -11.21 11.10
C HIS A 111 6.00 -11.90 10.20
N ARG A 112 5.12 -11.12 9.58
CA ARG A 112 4.02 -11.67 8.79
C ARG A 112 4.60 -12.47 7.61
N PRO A 113 4.22 -13.74 7.46
CA PRO A 113 4.66 -14.52 6.33
C PRO A 113 4.09 -13.96 5.02
N MET A 114 4.88 -14.05 3.95
CA MET A 114 4.43 -13.68 2.61
C MET A 114 3.36 -14.68 2.12
N PRO A 115 2.33 -14.20 1.38
CA PRO A 115 1.35 -15.09 0.78
C PRO A 115 2.02 -15.98 -0.27
N THR A 116 1.62 -17.25 -0.32
CA THR A 116 2.00 -18.16 -1.40
C THR A 116 1.34 -17.73 -2.71
N THR A 117 1.83 -18.24 -3.84
CA THR A 117 1.18 -18.01 -5.14
C THR A 117 -0.29 -18.42 -5.13
N ASP A 118 -0.64 -19.53 -4.47
CA ASP A 118 -2.03 -19.98 -4.35
C ASP A 118 -2.88 -19.04 -3.49
N ALA A 119 -2.32 -18.56 -2.37
CA ALA A 119 -2.99 -17.55 -1.55
C ALA A 119 -3.24 -16.26 -2.35
N THR A 120 -2.25 -15.79 -3.11
CA THR A 120 -2.39 -14.63 -3.99
C THR A 120 -3.48 -14.84 -5.04
N ARG A 121 -3.55 -16.01 -5.69
CA ARG A 121 -4.64 -16.35 -6.63
C ARG A 121 -5.99 -16.32 -5.95
N GLN A 122 -6.12 -16.89 -4.76
CA GLN A 122 -7.38 -16.89 -4.01
C GLN A 122 -7.81 -15.46 -3.66
N LEU A 123 -6.88 -14.60 -3.23
CA LEU A 123 -7.18 -13.20 -2.94
C LEU A 123 -7.71 -12.43 -4.15
N ILE A 124 -7.18 -12.72 -5.35
CA ILE A 124 -7.66 -12.13 -6.60
C ILE A 124 -9.10 -12.58 -6.87
N VAL A 125 -9.38 -13.89 -6.73
CA VAL A 125 -10.71 -14.46 -6.94
C VAL A 125 -11.72 -13.90 -5.93
N ASP A 126 -11.35 -13.83 -4.64
CA ASP A 126 -12.19 -13.29 -3.58
C ASP A 126 -12.48 -11.79 -3.75
N GLY A 127 -11.57 -11.06 -4.41
CA GLY A 127 -11.72 -9.65 -4.73
C GLY A 127 -12.65 -9.35 -5.91
N ALA A 128 -13.09 -10.37 -6.66
CA ALA A 128 -13.94 -10.20 -7.84
C ALA A 128 -15.23 -9.43 -7.52
N GLY A 129 -15.52 -8.40 -8.32
CA GLY A 129 -16.68 -7.49 -8.13
C GLY A 129 -16.55 -6.50 -6.95
N GLY A 130 -15.62 -6.73 -6.02
CA GLY A 130 -15.35 -5.85 -4.89
C GLY A 130 -14.37 -4.72 -5.18
N PHE A 131 -13.47 -4.91 -6.16
CA PHE A 131 -12.41 -3.98 -6.49
C PHE A 131 -12.35 -3.68 -7.99
N ASP A 132 -11.91 -2.47 -8.33
CA ASP A 132 -11.70 -2.03 -9.72
C ASP A 132 -10.26 -2.30 -10.17
N MET A 133 -9.32 -2.22 -9.22
CA MET A 133 -7.89 -2.23 -9.49
C MET A 133 -7.15 -3.30 -8.69
N LEU A 134 -6.26 -4.03 -9.37
CA LEU A 134 -5.26 -4.88 -8.72
C LEU A 134 -3.93 -4.13 -8.62
N PHE A 135 -3.40 -4.01 -7.40
CA PHE A 135 -2.17 -3.27 -7.12
C PHE A 135 -1.13 -4.14 -6.39
N PHE A 136 0.08 -4.24 -6.92
CA PHE A 136 1.18 -4.99 -6.29
C PHE A 136 2.07 -4.05 -5.46
N ALA A 137 2.14 -4.25 -4.13
CA ALA A 137 2.70 -3.24 -3.20
C ALA A 137 3.86 -3.71 -2.30
N SER A 138 4.33 -4.95 -2.40
CA SER A 138 5.37 -5.51 -1.49
C SER A 138 6.46 -6.27 -2.24
N GLY A 139 7.67 -6.26 -1.65
CA GLY A 139 8.90 -6.74 -2.28
C GLY A 139 9.23 -5.93 -3.53
N GLU A 140 9.74 -6.61 -4.54
CA GLU A 140 9.79 -6.09 -5.91
C GLU A 140 8.84 -6.91 -6.79
N PRO A 141 7.70 -6.35 -7.25
CA PRO A 141 6.74 -7.10 -8.06
C PRO A 141 7.31 -7.61 -9.38
N THR A 142 8.27 -6.88 -9.98
CA THR A 142 8.80 -7.19 -11.32
C THR A 142 9.64 -8.48 -11.37
N ILE A 143 10.12 -8.97 -10.22
CA ILE A 143 10.82 -10.26 -10.13
C ILE A 143 9.88 -11.44 -9.80
N HIS A 144 8.57 -11.21 -9.68
CA HIS A 144 7.61 -12.27 -9.42
C HIS A 144 7.41 -13.14 -10.68
N PRO A 145 7.71 -14.46 -10.65
CA PRO A 145 7.63 -15.31 -11.85
C PRO A 145 6.20 -15.41 -12.42
N LYS A 146 5.19 -15.19 -11.57
CA LYS A 146 3.76 -15.21 -11.90
C LYS A 146 3.09 -13.84 -12.00
N LEU A 147 3.85 -12.74 -12.09
CA LEU A 147 3.28 -11.38 -12.15
C LEU A 147 2.18 -11.25 -13.22
N PHE A 148 2.49 -11.68 -14.44
CA PHE A 148 1.58 -11.58 -15.57
C PHE A 148 0.40 -12.56 -15.48
N GLU A 149 0.63 -13.78 -14.95
CA GLU A 149 -0.44 -14.76 -14.71
C GLU A 149 -1.47 -14.24 -13.67
N HIS A 150 -1.01 -13.49 -12.65
CA HIS A 150 -1.91 -12.84 -11.70
C HIS A 150 -2.76 -11.73 -12.34
N VAL A 151 -2.18 -10.96 -13.26
CA VAL A 151 -2.90 -9.93 -14.02
C VAL A 151 -3.93 -10.55 -14.95
N GLU A 152 -3.58 -11.64 -15.63
CA GLU A 152 -4.51 -12.39 -16.48
C GLU A 152 -5.68 -12.98 -15.68
N LEU A 153 -5.40 -13.58 -14.51
CA LEU A 153 -6.43 -14.07 -13.60
C LEU A 153 -7.34 -12.93 -13.13
N ALA A 154 -6.77 -11.82 -12.68
CA ALA A 154 -7.54 -10.68 -12.21
C ALA A 154 -8.45 -10.11 -13.30
N ARG A 155 -7.95 -9.99 -14.53
CA ARG A 155 -8.77 -9.60 -15.68
C ARG A 155 -9.93 -10.57 -15.91
N SER A 156 -9.70 -11.88 -15.79
CA SER A 156 -10.74 -12.89 -15.99
C SER A 156 -11.87 -12.84 -14.95
N VAL A 157 -11.62 -12.24 -13.78
CA VAL A 157 -12.60 -12.09 -12.69
C VAL A 157 -13.10 -10.66 -12.50
N GLY A 158 -12.85 -9.77 -13.47
CA GLY A 158 -13.49 -8.46 -13.56
C GLY A 158 -12.67 -7.25 -13.12
N PHE A 159 -11.37 -7.40 -12.82
CA PHE A 159 -10.50 -6.25 -12.59
C PHE A 159 -10.24 -5.49 -13.90
N THR A 160 -10.32 -4.16 -13.84
CA THR A 160 -10.25 -3.29 -15.03
C THR A 160 -9.05 -2.35 -15.05
N SER A 161 -8.31 -2.25 -13.94
CA SER A 161 -7.10 -1.43 -13.81
C SER A 161 -5.98 -2.18 -13.07
N PHE A 162 -4.72 -1.89 -13.42
CA PHE A 162 -3.55 -2.60 -12.86
C PHE A 162 -2.44 -1.62 -12.49
N GLY A 163 -1.79 -1.88 -11.36
CA GLY A 163 -0.67 -1.07 -10.91
C GLY A 163 0.32 -1.77 -10.00
N MET A 164 1.44 -1.13 -9.76
CA MET A 164 2.48 -1.65 -8.88
C MET A 164 3.33 -0.55 -8.24
N SER A 165 3.87 -0.83 -7.04
CA SER A 165 5.00 -0.10 -6.48
C SER A 165 6.29 -0.86 -6.82
N SER A 166 7.26 -0.20 -7.44
CA SER A 166 8.52 -0.79 -7.88
C SER A 166 9.68 0.19 -7.66
N HIS A 167 10.90 -0.31 -7.55
CA HIS A 167 12.10 0.53 -7.65
C HIS A 167 12.57 0.76 -9.10
N PHE A 168 11.81 0.28 -10.09
CA PHE A 168 11.95 0.55 -11.53
C PHE A 168 13.18 0.02 -12.26
N ARG A 169 14.16 -0.54 -11.54
CA ARG A 169 15.39 -1.11 -12.13
C ARG A 169 15.11 -2.12 -13.26
N THR A 170 14.15 -3.03 -13.08
CA THR A 170 13.79 -4.02 -14.12
C THR A 170 13.22 -3.38 -15.39
N PHE A 171 12.63 -2.18 -15.30
CA PHE A 171 12.17 -1.43 -16.48
C PHE A 171 13.32 -0.84 -17.30
N ALA A 172 14.57 -0.92 -16.82
CA ALA A 172 15.74 -0.61 -17.64
C ALA A 172 15.89 -1.56 -18.83
N ASP A 173 15.29 -2.76 -18.78
CA ASP A 173 15.05 -3.60 -19.96
C ASP A 173 13.78 -3.12 -20.68
N PRO A 174 13.90 -2.53 -21.89
CA PRO A 174 12.76 -2.00 -22.63
C PRO A 174 11.77 -3.10 -23.05
N ARG A 175 12.19 -4.36 -23.17
CA ARG A 175 11.29 -5.49 -23.50
C ARG A 175 10.37 -5.83 -22.33
N PHE A 176 10.91 -5.79 -21.09
CA PHE A 176 10.10 -5.97 -19.89
C PHE A 176 9.12 -4.80 -19.70
N ALA A 177 9.55 -3.57 -19.92
CA ALA A 177 8.68 -2.39 -19.87
C ALA A 177 7.54 -2.48 -20.90
N LEU A 178 7.85 -2.85 -22.14
CA LEU A 178 6.86 -3.08 -23.20
C LEU A 178 5.84 -4.17 -22.80
N LYS A 179 6.33 -5.32 -22.32
CA LYS A 179 5.47 -6.42 -21.85
C LYS A 179 4.54 -5.97 -20.71
N THR A 180 5.04 -5.13 -19.82
CA THR A 180 4.26 -4.58 -18.70
C THR A 180 3.16 -3.65 -19.19
N LEU A 181 3.44 -2.75 -20.12
CA LEU A 181 2.42 -1.88 -20.72
C LEU A 181 1.38 -2.69 -21.52
N GLN A 182 1.81 -3.69 -22.29
CA GLN A 182 0.91 -4.59 -23.03
C GLN A 182 0.03 -5.44 -22.11
N ALA A 183 0.53 -5.79 -20.92
CA ALA A 183 -0.26 -6.46 -19.89
C ALA A 183 -1.31 -5.53 -19.25
N GLY A 184 -1.32 -4.24 -19.55
CA GLY A 184 -2.35 -3.29 -19.13
C GLY A 184 -2.05 -2.54 -17.83
N PHE A 185 -0.79 -2.47 -17.40
CA PHE A 185 -0.43 -1.64 -16.26
C PHE A 185 -0.50 -0.15 -16.60
N GLU A 186 -1.18 0.61 -15.75
CA GLU A 186 -1.46 2.03 -15.95
C GLU A 186 -0.97 2.90 -14.79
N TYR A 187 -0.82 2.31 -13.60
CA TYR A 187 -0.49 3.05 -12.38
C TYR A 187 0.78 2.50 -11.76
N PHE A 188 1.75 3.37 -11.52
CA PHE A 188 3.03 2.98 -10.96
C PHE A 188 3.40 3.88 -9.81
N ASP A 189 3.99 3.30 -8.77
CA ASP A 189 4.76 4.06 -7.81
C ASP A 189 6.24 3.74 -7.98
N ILE A 190 7.05 4.77 -8.18
CA ILE A 190 8.50 4.65 -8.11
C ILE A 190 8.97 5.00 -6.70
N SER A 191 9.68 4.07 -6.06
CA SER A 191 10.34 4.30 -4.78
C SER A 191 11.80 4.65 -5.02
N LEU A 192 12.11 5.94 -5.02
CA LEU A 192 13.48 6.47 -5.16
C LEU A 192 13.76 7.43 -4.00
N HIS A 193 14.97 7.38 -3.44
CA HIS A 193 15.27 8.03 -2.16
C HIS A 193 16.58 8.82 -2.16
N ALA A 194 17.21 8.94 -3.33
CA ALA A 194 18.49 9.60 -3.56
C ALA A 194 18.51 10.27 -4.94
N ALA A 195 19.40 11.26 -5.09
CA ALA A 195 19.65 11.96 -6.35
C ALA A 195 21.13 11.87 -6.79
N ASP A 196 21.96 11.17 -6.01
CA ASP A 196 23.38 10.97 -6.24
C ASP A 196 23.81 9.58 -5.74
N LEU A 197 24.89 9.06 -6.32
CA LEU A 197 25.39 7.71 -6.05
C LEU A 197 25.73 7.46 -4.56
N PRO A 198 26.42 8.37 -3.85
CA PRO A 198 26.71 8.15 -2.44
C PRO A 198 25.44 8.01 -1.58
N THR A 199 24.47 8.90 -1.76
CA THR A 199 23.20 8.81 -1.03
C THR A 199 22.44 7.54 -1.40
N GLN A 200 22.47 7.13 -2.69
CA GLN A 200 21.83 5.90 -3.14
C GLN A 200 22.44 4.66 -2.45
N LEU A 201 23.77 4.60 -2.37
CA LEU A 201 24.47 3.52 -1.69
C LEU A 201 24.13 3.49 -0.18
N ASP A 202 23.94 4.66 0.43
CA ASP A 202 23.58 4.77 1.84
C ASP A 202 22.15 4.30 2.16
N VAL A 203 21.19 4.63 1.28
CA VAL A 203 19.78 4.25 1.46
C VAL A 203 19.49 2.82 0.96
N ASN A 204 20.24 2.34 -0.02
CA ASN A 204 20.10 1.02 -0.65
C ASN A 204 21.47 0.32 -0.81
N PRO A 205 22.07 -0.17 0.28
CA PRO A 205 23.43 -0.74 0.29
C PRO A 205 23.51 -2.15 -0.34
N ILE A 206 23.22 -2.27 -1.65
CA ILE A 206 23.34 -3.54 -2.39
C ILE A 206 24.75 -3.79 -2.95
N GLY A 207 25.73 -2.95 -2.62
CA GLY A 207 27.13 -3.13 -3.04
C GLY A 207 27.39 -2.79 -4.52
N ASP A 208 26.51 -2.02 -5.15
CA ASP A 208 26.59 -1.62 -6.56
C ASP A 208 27.20 -0.22 -6.75
N GLY A 209 27.84 0.35 -5.73
CA GLY A 209 28.35 1.73 -5.79
C GLY A 209 27.28 2.82 -5.99
N GLY A 210 25.99 2.49 -5.80
CA GLY A 210 24.86 3.39 -6.03
C GLY A 210 24.31 3.40 -7.46
N TYR A 211 24.84 2.59 -8.39
CA TYR A 211 24.42 2.62 -9.80
C TYR A 211 22.94 2.25 -10.03
N SER A 212 22.30 1.57 -9.07
CA SER A 212 20.85 1.31 -9.05
C SER A 212 19.98 2.56 -9.17
N LEU A 213 20.50 3.74 -8.78
CA LEU A 213 19.84 5.03 -9.04
C LEU A 213 19.66 5.26 -10.54
N TYR A 214 20.73 5.13 -11.31
CA TYR A 214 20.70 5.35 -12.76
C TYR A 214 19.92 4.26 -13.49
N GLU A 215 19.98 3.02 -13.02
CA GLU A 215 19.14 1.93 -13.52
C GLU A 215 17.64 2.24 -13.35
N ALA A 216 17.23 2.72 -12.17
CA ALA A 216 15.85 3.13 -11.89
C ALA A 216 15.40 4.33 -12.75
N LEU A 217 16.26 5.35 -12.91
CA LEU A 217 15.97 6.53 -13.74
C LEU A 217 15.86 6.18 -15.23
N LYS A 218 16.71 5.27 -15.73
CA LYS A 218 16.59 4.71 -17.09
C LYS A 218 15.26 3.97 -17.23
N GLY A 219 14.92 3.11 -16.28
CA GLY A 219 13.66 2.36 -16.30
C GLY A 219 12.42 3.26 -16.32
N LEU A 220 12.43 4.35 -15.54
CA LEU A 220 11.38 5.37 -15.56
C LEU A 220 11.23 6.00 -16.94
N ALA A 221 12.33 6.44 -17.54
CA ALA A 221 12.31 7.10 -18.83
C ALA A 221 11.88 6.17 -19.96
N ILE A 222 12.35 4.91 -19.96
CA ILE A 222 11.95 3.86 -20.91
C ILE A 222 10.44 3.61 -20.81
N LEU A 223 9.92 3.40 -19.60
CA LEU A 223 8.50 3.13 -19.39
C LEU A 223 7.62 4.26 -19.92
N LEU A 224 8.00 5.51 -19.62
CA LEU A 224 7.27 6.70 -20.06
C LEU A 224 7.33 6.90 -21.58
N ARG A 225 8.50 6.72 -22.21
CA ARG A 225 8.66 6.80 -23.68
C ARG A 225 7.83 5.74 -24.39
N LEU A 226 7.90 4.49 -23.94
CA LEU A 226 7.11 3.40 -24.51
C LEU A 226 5.60 3.64 -24.34
N ALA A 227 5.17 4.11 -23.17
CA ALA A 227 3.77 4.43 -22.92
C ALA A 227 3.23 5.46 -23.91
N ASP A 228 3.97 6.56 -24.12
CA ASP A 228 3.61 7.62 -25.07
C ASP A 228 3.56 7.08 -26.52
N THR A 229 4.58 6.33 -26.95
CA THR A 229 4.61 5.71 -28.28
C THR A 229 3.42 4.78 -28.51
N LEU A 230 3.10 3.93 -27.52
CA LEU A 230 2.01 2.96 -27.60
C LEU A 230 0.61 3.57 -27.46
N GLY A 231 0.51 4.89 -27.24
CA GLY A 231 -0.74 5.56 -26.92
C GLY A 231 -1.34 5.07 -25.59
N THR A 232 -0.51 4.57 -24.68
CA THR A 232 -0.94 4.08 -23.36
C THR A 232 -0.76 5.19 -22.35
N ARG A 233 -1.85 5.63 -21.72
CA ARG A 233 -1.75 6.62 -20.66
C ARG A 233 -1.36 5.93 -19.36
N ILE A 234 -0.28 6.39 -18.73
CA ILE A 234 0.15 5.91 -17.42
C ILE A 234 0.26 7.06 -16.42
N SER A 235 0.16 6.73 -15.14
CA SER A 235 0.40 7.62 -14.01
C SER A 235 1.54 7.06 -13.17
N VAL A 236 2.52 7.91 -12.86
CA VAL A 236 3.67 7.56 -12.03
C VAL A 236 3.69 8.49 -10.81
N THR A 237 3.69 7.89 -9.62
CA THR A 237 3.86 8.60 -8.34
C THR A 237 5.24 8.29 -7.74
N HIS A 238 6.02 9.32 -7.44
CA HIS A 238 7.29 9.15 -6.76
C HIS A 238 7.09 9.15 -5.24
N LYS A 239 7.37 8.02 -4.59
CA LYS A 239 7.35 7.84 -3.14
C LYS A 239 8.73 8.05 -2.54
N ILE A 240 8.85 9.05 -1.68
CA ILE A 240 10.10 9.44 -1.00
C ILE A 240 9.96 9.18 0.50
N VAL A 241 10.88 8.38 1.05
CA VAL A 241 11.02 8.20 2.50
C VAL A 241 12.08 9.17 3.00
N ALA A 242 11.66 10.16 3.79
CA ALA A 242 12.53 11.16 4.39
C ALA A 242 13.19 10.60 5.66
N SER A 243 14.52 10.62 5.69
CA SER A 243 15.36 10.19 6.81
C SER A 243 16.53 11.15 6.98
N ARG A 244 17.33 10.99 8.05
CA ARG A 244 18.56 11.77 8.22
C ARG A 244 19.52 11.68 7.01
N LEU A 245 19.47 10.58 6.25
CA LEU A 245 20.36 10.36 5.09
C LEU A 245 20.05 11.23 3.88
N ASN A 246 18.80 11.68 3.72
CA ASN A 246 18.37 12.30 2.46
C ASN A 246 17.53 13.59 2.63
N VAL A 247 17.18 13.97 3.85
CA VAL A 247 16.27 15.10 4.10
C VAL A 247 16.79 16.43 3.54
N THR A 248 18.11 16.65 3.53
CA THR A 248 18.75 17.84 2.95
C THR A 248 18.77 17.83 1.41
N ARG A 249 18.34 16.73 0.79
CA ARG A 249 18.42 16.46 -0.66
C ARG A 249 17.04 16.26 -1.29
N LEU A 250 15.96 16.60 -0.59
CA LEU A 250 14.59 16.40 -1.08
C LEU A 250 14.32 17.08 -2.44
N LEU A 251 14.81 18.31 -2.66
CA LEU A 251 14.64 19.00 -3.95
C LEU A 251 15.42 18.34 -5.10
N PRO A 252 16.71 17.98 -4.96
CA PRO A 252 17.40 17.12 -5.93
C PRO A 252 16.67 15.80 -6.24
N ILE A 253 16.15 15.11 -5.22
CA ILE A 253 15.41 13.84 -5.39
C ILE A 253 14.13 14.08 -6.20
N PHE A 254 13.38 15.14 -5.90
CA PHE A 254 12.23 15.56 -6.68
C PHE A 254 12.61 15.81 -8.14
N ARG A 255 13.67 16.59 -8.39
CA ARG A 255 14.12 16.95 -9.75
C ARG A 255 14.54 15.74 -10.58
N ALA A 256 15.20 14.76 -9.98
CA ALA A 256 15.64 13.54 -10.65
C ALA A 256 14.51 12.84 -11.44
N THR A 257 13.28 12.85 -10.90
CA THR A 257 12.10 12.29 -11.59
C THR A 257 11.21 13.35 -12.24
N TYR A 258 11.16 14.57 -11.71
CA TYR A 258 10.35 15.66 -12.27
C TYR A 258 10.82 16.02 -13.68
N ASP A 259 12.13 16.17 -13.86
CA ASP A 259 12.71 16.50 -15.16
C ASP A 259 12.55 15.34 -16.17
N ARG A 260 12.10 14.16 -15.70
CA ARG A 260 11.74 12.99 -16.51
C ARG A 260 10.22 12.77 -16.68
N GLY A 261 9.40 13.73 -16.26
CA GLY A 261 7.96 13.71 -16.50
C GLY A 261 7.10 13.29 -15.31
N VAL A 262 7.68 12.96 -14.15
CA VAL A 262 6.87 12.63 -12.95
C VAL A 262 6.26 13.90 -12.36
N ARG A 263 4.97 13.84 -12.04
CA ARG A 263 4.21 14.99 -11.49
C ARG A 263 3.48 14.68 -10.18
N HIS A 264 3.41 13.43 -9.75
CA HIS A 264 2.80 13.07 -8.46
C HIS A 264 3.86 12.61 -7.49
N TYR A 265 3.83 13.14 -6.28
CA TYR A 265 4.83 12.86 -5.25
C TYR A 265 4.15 12.55 -3.92
N ILE A 266 4.69 11.58 -3.20
CA ILE A 266 4.37 11.33 -1.80
C ILE A 266 5.67 11.42 -1.02
N VAL A 267 5.71 12.30 -0.02
CA VAL A 267 6.83 12.36 0.94
C VAL A 267 6.31 11.84 2.26
N GLN A 268 7.03 10.91 2.88
CA GLN A 268 6.66 10.34 4.18
C GLN A 268 7.89 10.20 5.10
N PRO A 269 7.73 10.29 6.42
CA PRO A 269 8.84 10.08 7.34
C PRO A 269 9.28 8.61 7.37
N VAL A 270 10.56 8.39 7.65
CA VAL A 270 11.11 7.05 7.87
C VAL A 270 10.46 6.38 9.07
N ARG A 271 10.15 5.08 8.92
CA ARG A 271 9.72 4.23 10.04
C ARG A 271 10.94 3.52 10.61
N THR A 272 11.13 3.67 11.92
CA THR A 272 12.28 3.10 12.63
C THR A 272 11.92 1.92 13.51
N LEU A 273 10.63 1.63 13.67
CA LEU A 273 10.15 0.47 14.41
C LEU A 273 10.64 -0.82 13.75
N GLY A 274 11.26 -1.70 14.54
CA GLY A 274 11.84 -2.96 14.07
C GLY A 274 13.28 -2.86 13.55
N LEU A 275 13.85 -1.65 13.46
CA LEU A 275 15.27 -1.49 13.11
C LEU A 275 16.17 -1.76 14.31
N ALA A 276 17.38 -2.27 14.04
CA ALA A 276 18.43 -2.38 15.05
C ALA A 276 18.88 -0.98 15.54
N PRO A 277 19.39 -0.84 16.78
CA PRO A 277 19.77 0.46 17.35
C PRO A 277 20.71 1.28 16.46
N GLU A 278 21.70 0.65 15.81
CA GLU A 278 22.61 1.35 14.91
C GLU A 278 21.90 1.94 13.68
N LEU A 279 20.93 1.22 13.11
CA LEU A 279 20.14 1.70 11.97
C LEU A 279 19.16 2.79 12.39
N GLN A 280 18.55 2.68 13.58
CA GLN A 280 17.75 3.76 14.15
C GLN A 280 18.59 5.02 14.33
N ALA A 281 19.78 4.89 14.93
CA ALA A 281 20.69 6.00 15.12
C ALA A 281 21.12 6.63 13.79
N LYS A 282 21.28 5.84 12.71
CA LYS A 282 21.61 6.34 11.36
C LYS A 282 20.43 7.08 10.72
N LEU A 283 19.21 6.54 10.81
CA LEU A 283 18.05 6.95 9.99
C LEU A 283 17.09 7.91 10.68
N ALA A 284 16.84 7.72 11.97
CA ALA A 284 15.76 8.38 12.71
C ALA A 284 15.89 9.90 12.64
N ILE A 285 14.80 10.58 12.33
CA ILE A 285 14.73 12.03 12.33
C ILE A 285 13.34 12.43 12.82
N SER A 286 13.28 13.47 13.67
CA SER A 286 11.99 13.98 14.15
C SER A 286 11.27 14.70 13.03
N GLU A 287 9.94 14.81 13.16
CA GLU A 287 9.15 15.64 12.26
C GLU A 287 9.70 17.08 12.21
N GLU A 288 10.07 17.64 13.37
CA GLU A 288 10.67 18.97 13.48
C GLU A 288 11.97 19.09 12.67
N GLY A 289 12.78 18.03 12.60
CA GLY A 289 13.97 17.98 11.75
C GLY A 289 13.65 17.88 10.25
N ILE A 290 12.51 17.29 9.87
CA ILE A 290 12.08 17.18 8.46
C ILE A 290 11.44 18.48 7.96
N MET A 291 10.63 19.15 8.79
CA MET A 291 9.77 20.26 8.35
C MET A 291 10.45 21.41 7.62
N PRO A 292 11.62 21.91 8.05
CA PRO A 292 12.31 22.98 7.31
C PRO A 292 12.58 22.59 5.85
N HIS A 293 13.10 21.38 5.62
CA HIS A 293 13.45 20.87 4.30
C HIS A 293 12.23 20.52 3.46
N LEU A 294 11.19 19.96 4.08
CA LEU A 294 9.94 19.69 3.39
C LEU A 294 9.30 21.01 2.92
N ASN A 295 9.24 22.03 3.78
CA ASN A 295 8.69 23.33 3.41
C ASN A 295 9.53 24.05 2.36
N GLU A 296 10.85 23.88 2.36
CA GLU A 296 11.72 24.34 1.28
C GLU A 296 11.37 23.66 -0.05
N LEU A 297 11.23 22.33 -0.06
CA LEU A 297 10.76 21.59 -1.24
C LEU A 297 9.40 22.12 -1.72
N LEU A 298 8.43 22.27 -0.82
CA LEU A 298 7.07 22.70 -1.17
C LEU A 298 7.06 24.11 -1.79
N ARG A 299 7.86 25.05 -1.25
CA ARG A 299 8.02 26.39 -1.84
C ARG A 299 8.72 26.35 -3.19
N ALA A 300 9.81 25.58 -3.30
CA ALA A 300 10.59 25.50 -4.53
C ALA A 300 9.85 24.81 -5.69
N THR A 301 8.75 24.11 -5.39
CA THR A 301 7.96 23.35 -6.36
C THR A 301 6.60 23.98 -6.68
N GLU A 302 6.28 25.11 -6.04
CA GLU A 302 5.08 25.88 -6.35
C GLU A 302 5.09 26.35 -7.82
N GLY A 303 3.95 26.24 -8.50
CA GLY A 303 3.81 26.63 -9.91
C GLY A 303 4.42 25.65 -10.93
N LEU A 304 5.13 24.60 -10.50
CA LEU A 304 5.68 23.59 -11.41
C LEU A 304 4.63 22.59 -11.95
N GLY A 305 3.40 22.65 -11.45
CA GLY A 305 2.34 21.72 -11.85
C GLY A 305 2.58 20.27 -11.40
N ALA A 306 3.43 20.07 -10.39
CA ALA A 306 3.55 18.81 -9.67
C ALA A 306 2.67 18.85 -8.42
N THR A 307 1.98 17.76 -8.14
CA THR A 307 1.25 17.51 -6.89
C THR A 307 2.19 16.86 -5.87
N ILE A 308 2.22 17.37 -4.65
CA ILE A 308 2.99 16.77 -3.55
C ILE A 308 2.06 16.45 -2.37
N LYS A 309 2.18 15.22 -1.86
CA LYS A 309 1.39 14.70 -0.74
C LYS A 309 2.31 14.46 0.46
N PRO A 310 2.32 15.35 1.47
CA PRO A 310 3.00 15.12 2.73
C PRO A 310 2.24 14.11 3.58
N TYR A 311 2.62 12.83 3.50
CA TYR A 311 1.95 11.77 4.24
C TYR A 311 2.59 11.55 5.61
N GLY A 312 1.76 11.57 6.66
CA GLY A 312 2.24 11.34 8.04
C GLY A 312 2.89 12.56 8.70
N PHE A 313 2.59 13.78 8.24
CA PHE A 313 3.06 15.03 8.81
C PHE A 313 1.92 15.86 9.40
N SER A 314 2.23 16.63 10.44
CA SER A 314 1.34 17.57 11.12
C SER A 314 1.02 18.77 10.22
N ARG A 315 -0.28 19.02 10.02
CA ARG A 315 -0.75 20.02 9.05
C ARG A 315 -0.47 21.48 9.42
N GLN A 316 -0.40 21.78 10.72
CA GLN A 316 -0.26 23.16 11.20
C GLN A 316 1.05 23.85 10.79
N LYS A 317 2.09 23.08 10.45
CA LYS A 317 3.44 23.59 10.12
C LYS A 317 3.80 23.46 8.64
N LEU A 318 2.89 22.94 7.81
CA LEU A 318 3.14 22.75 6.37
C LEU A 318 2.92 24.07 5.62
N PHE A 319 3.79 24.32 4.64
CA PHE A 319 3.57 25.36 3.64
C PHE A 319 2.24 25.11 2.94
N ALA A 320 1.37 26.12 2.94
CA ALA A 320 0.08 26.09 2.28
C ALA A 320 0.26 26.49 0.80
N GLY A 321 0.35 25.49 -0.08
CA GLY A 321 0.34 25.67 -1.53
C GLY A 321 -0.83 24.91 -2.16
N SER A 322 -1.36 25.40 -3.28
CA SER A 322 -2.47 24.73 -3.99
C SER A 322 -2.09 23.37 -4.57
N HIS A 323 -0.80 23.11 -4.75
CA HIS A 323 -0.22 21.84 -5.19
C HIS A 323 0.01 20.83 -4.05
N VAL A 324 -0.23 21.25 -2.80
CA VAL A 324 -0.12 20.40 -1.62
C VAL A 324 -1.45 19.69 -1.41
N GLU A 325 -1.46 18.39 -1.66
CA GLU A 325 -2.64 17.55 -1.48
C GLU A 325 -2.62 16.85 -0.13
N THR A 326 -3.82 16.65 0.43
CA THR A 326 -4.03 15.79 1.61
C THR A 326 -4.72 14.51 1.18
N GLU A 327 -4.45 13.41 1.89
CA GLU A 327 -5.01 12.11 1.51
C GLU A 327 -6.54 12.09 1.63
N ASN A 328 -7.21 12.03 0.47
CA ASN A 328 -8.66 11.88 0.32
C ASN A 328 -9.04 10.48 -0.16
N ASN A 329 -8.20 9.46 0.09
CA ASN A 329 -8.48 8.09 -0.32
C ASN A 329 -9.76 7.58 0.35
N ARG A 330 -10.87 7.59 -0.41
CA ARG A 330 -12.20 7.10 -0.01
C ARG A 330 -12.22 5.59 0.23
N VAL A 331 -11.21 4.86 -0.25
CA VAL A 331 -11.10 3.39 -0.10
C VAL A 331 -9.65 3.04 0.27
N LYS A 332 -9.43 2.70 1.54
CA LYS A 332 -8.10 2.29 2.03
C LYS A 332 -7.83 0.83 1.68
N ASN A 333 -6.68 0.61 1.06
CA ASN A 333 -5.98 -0.66 0.79
C ASN A 333 -6.56 -1.86 1.55
N TYR A 334 -7.36 -2.69 0.87
CA TYR A 334 -7.63 -4.04 1.34
C TYR A 334 -6.39 -4.88 1.05
N TYR A 335 -5.58 -5.10 2.08
CA TYR A 335 -4.65 -6.23 2.09
C TYR A 335 -5.53 -7.46 2.24
N GLY A 336 -5.70 -8.21 1.17
CA GLY A 336 -6.64 -9.33 1.08
C GLY A 336 -6.80 -10.09 2.41
N LYS A 337 -7.83 -9.75 3.17
CA LYS A 337 -8.47 -10.75 4.02
C LYS A 337 -9.32 -11.52 3.03
N ALA A 338 -9.08 -12.82 2.91
CA ALA A 338 -10.15 -13.71 2.50
C ALA A 338 -11.39 -13.26 3.29
N ARG A 339 -12.54 -13.11 2.63
CA ARG A 339 -13.79 -13.24 3.36
C ARG A 339 -13.69 -14.61 4.00
N SER A 340 -13.29 -14.66 5.27
CA SER A 340 -13.24 -15.91 6.00
C SER A 340 -14.65 -16.48 5.87
N PRO A 341 -14.83 -17.65 5.24
CA PRO A 341 -16.15 -18.25 5.12
C PRO A 341 -16.58 -18.51 6.55
N GLU A 342 -17.52 -17.70 7.06
CA GLU A 342 -18.08 -17.74 8.41
C GLU A 342 -17.26 -18.62 9.38
N LEU A 343 -16.01 -18.22 9.63
CA LEU A 343 -15.31 -18.76 10.78
C LEU A 343 -16.09 -18.14 11.92
N SER A 344 -16.96 -18.94 12.52
CA SER A 344 -17.55 -18.63 13.82
C SER A 344 -16.44 -17.99 14.63
N ARG A 345 -16.55 -16.67 14.80
CA ARG A 345 -15.56 -15.85 15.49
C ARG A 345 -15.57 -16.31 16.93
N SER A 346 -14.85 -17.36 17.24
CA SER A 346 -14.44 -17.63 18.60
C SER A 346 -13.26 -16.70 18.84
N VAL A 347 -13.57 -15.47 19.23
CA VAL A 347 -12.70 -14.71 20.12
C VAL A 347 -12.21 -15.71 21.17
N PRO A 348 -10.89 -15.89 21.38
CA PRO A 348 -10.41 -16.69 22.49
C PRO A 348 -11.09 -16.16 23.76
N LYS A 349 -11.96 -16.96 24.39
CA LYS A 349 -12.62 -16.63 25.66
C LYS A 349 -11.64 -16.71 26.84
N THR A 350 -10.37 -16.41 26.63
CA THR A 350 -9.43 -16.19 27.73
C THR A 350 -9.73 -14.81 28.30
N VAL A 351 -10.71 -14.78 29.19
CA VAL A 351 -10.91 -13.69 30.13
C VAL A 351 -9.76 -13.79 31.11
N GLU A 352 -8.71 -13.00 30.94
CA GLU A 352 -7.72 -12.82 31.99
C GLU A 352 -8.45 -12.36 33.26
N ALA A 353 -8.02 -12.80 34.45
CA ALA A 353 -8.58 -12.24 35.67
C ALA A 353 -8.18 -10.77 35.79
N ARG A 354 -9.06 -9.93 36.35
CA ARG A 354 -8.76 -8.52 36.57
C ARG A 354 -7.51 -8.39 37.45
N PRO A 355 -6.47 -7.64 37.02
CA PRO A 355 -5.21 -7.58 37.73
C PRO A 355 -5.37 -6.95 39.11
N THR A 356 -4.66 -7.48 40.10
CA THR A 356 -4.53 -6.90 41.46
C THR A 356 -3.13 -6.35 41.71
N ASP A 357 -2.27 -6.33 40.69
CA ASP A 357 -0.84 -6.03 40.76
C ASP A 357 -0.49 -4.64 40.18
N GLY A 358 -1.49 -3.75 40.10
CA GLY A 358 -1.31 -2.36 39.64
C GLY A 358 -1.37 -2.17 38.12
N ARG A 359 -1.48 -3.24 37.33
CA ARG A 359 -1.79 -3.16 35.89
C ARG A 359 -3.22 -2.69 35.66
N HIS A 360 -3.46 -2.10 34.49
CA HIS A 360 -4.76 -1.61 34.05
C HIS A 360 -5.59 -2.71 33.39
N TRP A 361 -6.87 -2.76 33.70
CA TRP A 361 -7.84 -3.59 33.01
C TRP A 361 -8.25 -2.95 31.68
N VAL A 362 -8.09 -3.66 30.57
CA VAL A 362 -8.53 -3.20 29.24
C VAL A 362 -9.63 -4.12 28.75
N GLU A 363 -10.84 -3.59 28.59
CA GLU A 363 -11.95 -4.29 27.94
C GLU A 363 -12.21 -3.70 26.55
N VAL A 364 -12.21 -4.56 25.54
CA VAL A 364 -12.50 -4.18 24.15
C VAL A 364 -13.79 -4.85 23.72
N ARG A 365 -14.77 -4.05 23.29
CA ARG A 365 -16.10 -4.48 22.82
C ARG A 365 -16.20 -4.40 21.30
N GLU A 366 -16.69 -5.46 20.68
CA GLU A 366 -17.07 -5.51 19.26
C GLU A 366 -18.59 -5.41 19.10
N TRP A 367 -19.05 -4.79 18.01
CA TRP A 367 -20.47 -4.74 17.63
C TRP A 367 -20.76 -5.82 16.56
N PRO A 368 -21.92 -6.51 16.59
CA PRO A 368 -23.03 -6.40 17.55
C PRO A 368 -22.86 -7.23 18.83
N GLU A 369 -22.00 -8.25 18.83
CA GLU A 369 -21.68 -9.05 20.01
C GLU A 369 -20.20 -9.44 20.03
N GLY A 370 -19.60 -9.42 21.22
CA GLY A 370 -18.22 -9.80 21.46
C GLY A 370 -17.51 -8.85 22.41
N SER A 371 -16.84 -9.38 23.42
CA SER A 371 -15.87 -8.62 24.20
C SER A 371 -14.69 -9.50 24.57
N PHE A 372 -13.53 -8.88 24.70
CA PHE A 372 -12.34 -9.50 25.25
C PHE A 372 -11.67 -8.52 26.19
N ALA A 373 -10.93 -9.06 27.15
CA ALA A 373 -10.27 -8.22 28.14
C ALA A 373 -8.95 -8.82 28.60
N PHE A 374 -8.03 -7.93 28.96
CA PHE A 374 -6.68 -8.29 29.35
C PHE A 374 -6.09 -7.24 30.30
N ALA A 375 -5.05 -7.63 31.03
CA ALA A 375 -4.25 -6.73 31.85
C ALA A 375 -3.14 -6.07 31.01
N SER A 376 -3.03 -4.74 31.08
CA SER A 376 -1.99 -3.94 30.41
C SER A 376 -1.19 -3.16 31.45
N ASP A 377 0.13 -3.05 31.26
CA ASP A 377 0.99 -2.20 32.09
C ASP A 377 1.01 -0.73 31.62
N GLY A 378 0.30 -0.40 30.53
CA GLY A 378 0.26 0.93 29.93
C GLY A 378 1.50 1.29 29.09
N GLY A 379 2.49 0.39 28.98
CA GLY A 379 3.70 0.60 28.19
C GLY A 379 3.44 0.54 26.67
N ALA A 380 2.56 -0.36 26.26
CA ALA A 380 2.18 -0.59 24.87
C ALA A 380 0.78 -0.02 24.53
N PRO A 381 0.52 0.32 23.25
CA PRO A 381 -0.83 0.63 22.79
C PRO A 381 -1.78 -0.58 22.91
N ILE A 382 -3.06 -0.32 23.17
CA ILE A 382 -4.13 -1.33 23.30
C ILE A 382 -4.14 -2.33 22.13
N LEU A 383 -3.92 -1.84 20.90
CA LEU A 383 -3.87 -2.70 19.71
C LEU A 383 -2.72 -3.72 19.80
N ASP A 384 -1.56 -3.31 20.28
CA ASP A 384 -0.38 -4.16 20.30
C ASP A 384 -0.53 -5.25 21.36
N ASP A 385 -0.98 -4.88 22.56
CA ASP A 385 -1.32 -5.82 23.63
C ASP A 385 -2.38 -6.86 23.21
N ALA A 386 -3.38 -6.42 22.45
CA ALA A 386 -4.43 -7.30 21.92
C ALA A 386 -3.87 -8.30 20.89
N LEU A 387 -3.01 -7.83 19.98
CA LEU A 387 -2.42 -8.69 18.94
C LEU A 387 -1.46 -9.73 19.53
N GLU A 388 -0.67 -9.37 20.54
CA GLU A 388 0.21 -10.31 21.25
C GLU A 388 -0.56 -11.46 21.90
N ARG A 389 -1.82 -11.19 22.30
CA ARG A 389 -2.75 -12.18 22.86
C ARG A 389 -3.57 -12.92 21.80
N GLY A 390 -3.24 -12.74 20.53
CA GLY A 390 -3.91 -13.40 19.41
C GLY A 390 -5.30 -12.83 19.10
N VAL A 391 -5.63 -11.63 19.58
CA VAL A 391 -6.92 -10.99 19.29
C VAL A 391 -6.83 -10.18 18.00
N ASP A 392 -7.66 -10.53 17.01
CA ASP A 392 -7.68 -9.89 15.69
C ASP A 392 -8.52 -8.60 15.69
N LEU A 393 -7.87 -7.48 16.00
CA LEU A 393 -8.44 -6.15 15.80
C LEU A 393 -8.18 -5.62 14.39
N LYS A 394 -9.09 -4.76 13.88
CA LYS A 394 -8.86 -4.05 12.61
C LYS A 394 -7.77 -2.98 12.79
N PHE A 395 -6.78 -2.96 11.91
CA PHE A 395 -5.77 -1.89 11.85
C PHE A 395 -5.07 -1.85 10.50
N GLY A 396 -4.51 -0.68 10.16
CA GLY A 396 -3.79 -0.45 8.91
C GLY A 396 -2.36 0.04 9.14
N CYS A 397 -2.20 1.33 9.47
CA CYS A 397 -0.88 1.97 9.51
C CYS A 397 -0.10 1.78 10.81
N ARG A 398 -0.78 1.53 11.94
CA ARG A 398 -0.23 1.52 13.32
C ARG A 398 0.49 2.80 13.78
N MET A 399 0.37 3.90 13.04
CA MET A 399 1.00 5.20 13.37
C MET A 399 0.02 6.26 13.86
N GLY A 400 -1.25 5.89 14.08
CA GLY A 400 -2.30 6.85 14.41
C GLY A 400 -2.65 7.82 13.28
N SER A 401 -2.43 7.43 12.02
CA SER A 401 -2.67 8.29 10.84
C SER A 401 -3.77 7.80 9.88
N CYS A 402 -4.23 6.55 10.00
CA CYS A 402 -5.14 5.95 9.01
C CYS A 402 -6.58 5.72 9.50
N GLY A 403 -6.88 5.90 10.79
CA GLY A 403 -8.22 5.67 11.34
C GLY A 403 -8.71 4.21 11.40
N MET A 404 -8.05 3.25 10.73
CA MET A 404 -8.56 1.87 10.63
C MET A 404 -8.66 1.13 11.97
N CYS A 405 -7.86 1.53 12.96
CA CYS A 405 -7.92 0.99 14.33
C CYS A 405 -8.75 1.87 15.27
N ALA A 406 -9.65 2.69 14.72
CA ALA A 406 -10.44 3.57 15.55
C ALA A 406 -11.40 2.80 16.44
N GLY A 407 -11.58 3.33 17.63
CA GLY A 407 -12.60 2.93 18.57
C GLY A 407 -13.19 4.15 19.27
N ARG A 408 -14.08 3.88 20.21
CA ARG A 408 -14.65 4.87 21.12
C ARG A 408 -14.33 4.47 22.54
N LEU A 409 -13.71 5.38 23.29
CA LEU A 409 -13.53 5.24 24.72
C LEU A 409 -14.89 5.39 25.39
N LEU A 410 -15.33 4.33 26.06
CA LEU A 410 -16.57 4.31 26.84
C LEU A 410 -16.29 4.67 28.30
N GLU A 411 -15.20 4.16 28.86
CA GLU A 411 -14.79 4.36 30.24
C GLU A 411 -13.26 4.45 30.35
N GLY A 412 -12.77 5.16 31.37
CA GLY A 412 -11.35 5.25 31.71
C GLY A 412 -10.60 6.42 31.06
N ARG A 413 -9.27 6.35 31.11
CA ARG A 413 -8.36 7.36 30.55
C ARG A 413 -7.25 6.69 29.75
N ILE A 414 -6.90 7.31 28.63
CA ILE A 414 -5.84 6.86 27.72
C ILE A 414 -4.94 8.03 27.33
N ASP A 415 -3.68 7.75 27.02
CA ASP A 415 -2.80 8.64 26.27
C ASP A 415 -2.83 8.23 24.80
N GLN A 416 -3.26 9.14 23.93
CA GLN A 416 -3.14 9.00 22.47
C GLN A 416 -2.47 10.21 21.82
N SER A 417 -1.67 10.98 22.57
CA SER A 417 -1.01 12.22 22.13
C SER A 417 -0.15 12.07 20.86
N ARG A 418 0.27 10.85 20.52
CA ARG A 418 1.06 10.53 19.33
C ARG A 418 0.24 10.34 18.04
N GLN A 419 -1.08 10.36 18.13
CA GLN A 419 -1.96 10.22 16.97
C GLN A 419 -2.09 11.54 16.19
N ILE A 420 -2.33 11.46 14.88
CA ILE A 420 -2.43 12.63 13.99
C ILE A 420 -3.67 12.60 13.07
N PHE A 421 -4.59 11.66 13.29
CA PHE A 421 -5.75 11.44 12.43
C PHE A 421 -7.02 12.10 12.97
N LEU A 422 -7.32 11.93 14.26
CA LEU A 422 -8.54 12.44 14.89
C LEU A 422 -8.42 13.93 15.18
N THR A 423 -9.46 14.69 14.82
CA THR A 423 -9.59 16.12 15.19
C THR A 423 -9.82 16.28 16.69
N GLU A 424 -9.66 17.48 17.23
CA GLU A 424 -9.98 17.77 18.64
C GLU A 424 -11.45 17.49 18.97
N ALA A 425 -12.36 17.78 18.03
CA ALA A 425 -13.79 17.50 18.18
C ALA A 425 -14.06 15.99 18.28
N GLN A 426 -13.43 15.20 17.40
CA GLN A 426 -13.56 13.74 17.42
C GLN A 426 -12.95 13.12 18.69
N GLN A 427 -11.78 13.62 19.13
CA GLN A 427 -11.20 13.21 20.41
C GLN A 427 -12.12 13.54 21.60
N SER A 428 -12.70 14.75 21.60
CA SER A 428 -13.66 15.19 22.64
C SER A 428 -14.96 14.38 22.63
N ALA A 429 -15.37 13.86 21.47
CA ALA A 429 -16.49 12.93 21.34
C ALA A 429 -16.16 11.48 21.78
N GLY A 430 -14.93 11.25 22.25
CA GLY A 430 -14.46 9.97 22.78
C GLY A 430 -13.85 9.04 21.74
N PHE A 431 -13.56 9.50 20.52
CA PHE A 431 -12.85 8.66 19.55
C PHE A 431 -11.38 8.46 19.95
N VAL A 432 -10.91 7.24 19.77
CA VAL A 432 -9.55 6.83 20.09
C VAL A 432 -8.96 6.00 18.96
N LEU A 433 -7.64 6.08 18.75
CA LEU A 433 -6.95 5.15 17.85
C LEU A 433 -6.23 4.08 18.67
N LEU A 434 -6.72 2.84 18.63
CA LEU A 434 -6.18 1.75 19.45
C LEU A 434 -4.68 1.49 19.23
N CYS A 435 -4.14 1.83 18.05
CA CYS A 435 -2.70 1.74 17.76
C CYS A 435 -1.82 2.81 18.41
N GLN A 436 -2.41 3.84 19.02
CA GLN A 436 -1.70 4.88 19.77
C GLN A 436 -2.23 5.06 21.20
N ALA A 437 -3.42 4.54 21.50
CA ALA A 437 -4.05 4.62 22.81
C ALA A 437 -3.35 3.70 23.82
N ARG A 438 -2.68 4.29 24.81
CA ARG A 438 -2.10 3.61 25.98
C ARG A 438 -3.01 3.82 27.18
N PRO A 439 -3.41 2.78 27.93
CA PRO A 439 -4.23 2.93 29.12
C PRO A 439 -3.47 3.66 30.24
N LEU A 440 -4.12 4.65 30.86
CA LEU A 440 -3.66 5.35 32.07
C LEU A 440 -4.52 4.99 33.30
N SER A 441 -5.55 4.18 33.09
CA SER A 441 -6.44 3.58 34.08
C SER A 441 -7.05 2.32 33.48
N ASP A 442 -7.91 1.65 34.23
CA ASP A 442 -8.86 0.70 33.65
C ASP A 442 -9.68 1.41 32.57
N VAL A 443 -9.86 0.77 31.41
CA VAL A 443 -10.51 1.33 30.23
C VAL A 443 -11.47 0.34 29.59
N VAL A 444 -12.56 0.87 29.06
CA VAL A 444 -13.49 0.15 28.19
C VAL A 444 -13.53 0.87 26.85
N VAL A 445 -13.19 0.17 25.77
CA VAL A 445 -13.21 0.71 24.40
C VAL A 445 -14.13 -0.10 23.51
N ARG A 446 -14.86 0.56 22.61
CA ARG A 446 -15.65 -0.10 21.57
C ARG A 446 -14.96 0.07 20.22
N VAL A 447 -14.82 -1.00 19.45
CA VAL A 447 -14.32 -0.91 18.06
C VAL A 447 -15.37 -0.18 17.21
N CYS A 448 -14.93 0.83 16.45
CA CYS A 448 -15.80 1.63 15.59
C CYS A 448 -15.57 1.32 14.11
N THR A 449 -16.53 1.69 13.26
CA THR A 449 -16.31 1.80 11.81
C THR A 449 -15.84 3.21 11.46
N ASN A 450 -15.16 3.37 10.32
CA ASN A 450 -14.75 4.70 9.85
C ASN A 450 -15.97 5.61 9.60
N GLU A 451 -17.10 5.04 9.19
CA GLU A 451 -18.37 5.76 8.96
C GLU A 451 -18.90 6.45 10.23
N GLU A 452 -18.60 5.94 11.43
CA GLU A 452 -18.98 6.58 12.69
C GLU A 452 -18.08 7.79 13.02
N ILE A 453 -16.84 7.80 12.54
CA ILE A 453 -15.88 8.90 12.78
C ILE A 453 -16.20 10.10 11.89
N ASP A 454 -16.55 9.84 10.63
CA ASP A 454 -16.76 10.86 9.59
C ASP A 454 -18.06 11.68 9.79
N GLN A 455 -18.86 11.37 10.82
CA GLN A 455 -20.11 12.06 11.16
C GLN A 455 -19.94 13.28 12.09
N LEU A 456 -18.69 13.58 12.48
CA LEU A 456 -18.29 14.74 13.30
C LEU A 456 -17.08 15.43 12.67
#